data_AF-A0A2V9Z0J6-F1
#
_entry.id   AF-A0A2V9Z0J6-F1
#
_cell.length_a   1.000
_cell.length_b   1.000
_cell.length_c   1.000
_cell.angle_alpha   90.00
_cell.angle_beta   90.00
_cell.angle_gamma   90.00
#
_symmetry.space_group_name_H-M   'P 1'
#
loop_
_entity.id
_entity.type
_entity.pdbx_description
1 polymer ?
#
loop_
_entity_poly.entity_id
_entity_poly.type
_entity_poly.pdbx_seq_one_letter_code
_entity_poly.pdbx_strand_id
1 'polypeptide(L)'
;SRRLIIALGAFAWSGVTLLTAFVHSYDALLLRHTLVGVGEASFVTISPTFVADLFPESKRGRVLGVFYLAIPVGFALGYPIGGFFGTHFGWRAPFLIAGLPGFILATVMLFVPEPERGQFDTRPETPERSSIRGLTRNPAFLTATLGMAMMTFAQGGLLVWMPTFLSRMRGYSLQHA
;
A
#
# COMPACT_ATOMS: atom_id res chain seq x y z
N SER A 1 -5.47 15.04 -12.54
CA SER A 1 -4.04 14.67 -12.67
C SER A 1 -3.74 13.56 -11.69
N ARG A 2 -3.16 12.45 -12.15
CA ARG A 2 -2.83 11.29 -11.28
C ARG A 2 -1.73 11.65 -10.28
N ARG A 3 -0.78 12.50 -10.70
CA ARG A 3 0.27 13.05 -9.84
C ARG A 3 -0.31 13.69 -8.58
N LEU A 4 -1.30 14.56 -8.73
CA LEU A 4 -1.93 15.24 -7.59
C LEU A 4 -2.65 14.26 -6.67
N ILE A 5 -3.31 13.23 -7.21
CA ILE A 5 -4.01 12.24 -6.37
C ILE A 5 -2.99 11.44 -5.56
N ILE A 6 -1.89 11.01 -6.17
CA ILE A 6 -0.78 10.33 -5.48
C ILE A 6 -0.21 11.22 -4.37
N ALA A 7 0.08 12.49 -4.68
CA ALA A 7 0.66 13.42 -3.72
C ALA A 7 -0.28 13.73 -2.54
N LEU A 8 -1.56 14.03 -2.82
CA LEU A 8 -2.55 14.30 -1.78
C LEU A 8 -2.86 13.05 -0.95
N GLY A 9 -2.95 11.88 -1.58
CA GLY A 9 -3.11 10.60 -0.89
C GLY A 9 -1.95 10.33 0.06
N ALA A 10 -0.72 10.48 -0.41
CA ALA A 10 0.51 10.33 0.37
C ALA A 10 0.56 11.30 1.56
N PHE A 11 0.26 12.58 1.31
CA PHE A 11 0.21 13.58 2.36
C PHE A 11 -0.87 13.24 3.41
N ALA A 12 -2.07 12.87 2.96
CA ALA A 12 -3.18 12.55 3.83
C ALA A 12 -2.90 11.31 4.71
N TRP A 13 -2.47 10.17 4.13
CA TRP A 13 -2.19 8.98 4.94
C TRP A 13 -1.02 9.21 5.89
N SER A 14 -0.01 9.99 5.49
CA SER A 14 1.13 10.33 6.36
C SER A 14 0.68 11.17 7.55
N GLY A 15 -0.16 12.18 7.31
CA GLY A 15 -0.75 12.99 8.38
C GLY A 15 -1.57 12.13 9.35
N VAL A 16 -2.47 11.29 8.83
CA VAL A 16 -3.28 10.39 9.67
C VAL A 16 -2.41 9.38 10.42
N THR A 17 -1.34 8.87 9.79
CA THR A 17 -0.37 7.98 10.44
C THR A 17 0.29 8.68 11.62
N LEU A 18 0.75 9.93 11.48
CA LEU A 18 1.31 10.70 12.60
C LEU A 18 0.28 10.93 13.71
N LEU A 19 -0.97 11.24 13.35
CA LEU A 19 -2.05 11.47 14.32
C LEU A 19 -2.31 10.27 15.22
N THR A 20 -1.97 9.06 14.77
CA THR A 20 -2.03 7.82 15.57
C THR A 20 -1.36 7.97 16.93
N ALA A 21 -0.22 8.66 16.99
CA ALA A 21 0.54 8.81 18.23
C ALA A 21 -0.25 9.57 19.31
N PHE A 22 -1.26 10.36 18.93
CA PHE A 22 -2.06 11.19 19.84
C PHE A 22 -3.42 10.59 20.16
N VAL A 23 -3.72 9.39 19.67
CA VAL A 23 -4.98 8.72 19.93
C VAL A 23 -4.99 8.05 21.30
N HIS A 24 -6.11 8.19 22.02
CA HIS A 24 -6.30 7.66 23.38
C HIS A 24 -7.54 6.76 23.53
N SER A 25 -8.37 6.62 22.50
CA SER A 25 -9.55 5.75 22.52
C SER A 25 -9.54 4.76 21.36
N TYR A 26 -10.22 3.62 21.55
CA TYR A 26 -10.33 2.58 20.53
C TYR A 26 -11.07 3.09 19.28
N ASP A 27 -12.18 3.81 19.44
CA ASP A 27 -12.99 4.29 18.32
C ASP A 27 -12.20 5.28 17.44
N ALA A 28 -11.41 6.16 18.07
CA ALA A 28 -10.52 7.05 17.33
C ALA A 28 -9.40 6.27 16.63
N LEU A 29 -8.92 5.18 17.23
CA LEU A 29 -7.90 4.31 16.65
C LEU A 29 -8.46 3.49 15.46
N LEU A 30 -9.74 3.13 15.50
CA LEU A 30 -10.44 2.49 14.40
C LEU A 30 -10.65 3.48 13.25
N LEU A 31 -11.23 4.65 13.53
CA LEU A 31 -11.48 5.68 12.54
C LEU A 31 -10.21 6.09 11.80
N ARG A 32 -9.12 6.34 12.53
CA ARG A 32 -7.83 6.70 11.90
C ARG A 32 -7.29 5.57 11.03
N HIS A 33 -7.40 4.30 11.42
CA HIS A 33 -6.97 3.18 10.57
C HIS A 33 -7.79 3.11 9.28
N THR A 34 -9.10 3.33 9.37
CA THR A 34 -9.96 3.43 8.19
C THR A 34 -9.48 4.54 7.26
N LEU A 35 -9.17 5.73 7.80
CA LEU A 35 -8.67 6.85 7.01
C LEU A 35 -7.31 6.60 6.37
N VAL A 36 -6.37 5.95 7.08
CA VAL A 36 -5.09 5.51 6.50
C VAL A 36 -5.34 4.58 5.31
N GLY A 37 -6.22 3.58 5.47
CA GLY A 37 -6.54 2.63 4.39
C GLY A 37 -7.16 3.30 3.16
N VAL A 38 -8.03 4.31 3.36
CA VAL A 38 -8.59 5.10 2.25
C VAL A 38 -7.48 5.87 1.52
N GLY A 39 -6.55 6.48 2.25
CA GLY A 39 -5.41 7.18 1.67
C GLY A 39 -4.49 6.24 0.87
N GLU A 40 -4.15 5.09 1.45
CA GLU A 40 -3.28 4.09 0.83
C GLU A 40 -3.90 3.49 -0.45
N ALA A 41 -5.21 3.26 -0.46
CA ALA A 41 -5.93 2.73 -1.62
C ALA A 41 -5.75 3.62 -2.87
N SER A 42 -5.67 4.95 -2.70
CA SER A 42 -5.43 5.87 -3.80
C SER A 42 -4.07 5.65 -4.47
N PHE A 43 -3.04 5.34 -3.68
CA PHE A 43 -1.69 5.09 -4.17
C PHE A 43 -1.57 3.74 -4.85
N VAL A 44 -2.09 2.68 -4.22
CA VAL A 44 -1.98 1.31 -4.73
C VAL A 44 -2.70 1.16 -6.07
N THR A 45 -3.80 1.89 -6.27
CA THR A 45 -4.57 1.84 -7.53
C THR A 45 -3.95 2.67 -8.65
N ILE A 46 -3.40 3.85 -8.34
CA ILE A 46 -2.96 4.80 -9.38
C ILE A 46 -1.49 4.64 -9.73
N SER A 47 -0.62 4.40 -8.73
CA SER A 47 0.84 4.45 -8.91
C SER A 47 1.38 3.44 -9.91
N PRO A 48 0.92 2.17 -9.95
CA PRO A 48 1.39 1.22 -10.97
C PRO A 48 1.07 1.68 -12.39
N THR A 49 -0.10 2.28 -12.61
CA THR A 49 -0.50 2.81 -13.92
C THR A 49 0.30 4.05 -14.30
N PHE A 50 0.61 4.91 -13.32
CA PHE A 50 1.44 6.10 -13.53
C PHE A 50 2.88 5.70 -13.92
N VAL A 51 3.46 4.73 -13.21
CA VAL A 51 4.78 4.18 -13.54
C VAL A 51 4.76 3.48 -14.90
N ALA A 52 3.71 2.73 -15.23
CA ALA A 52 3.59 2.03 -16.50
C ALA A 52 3.55 2.99 -17.71
N ASP A 53 2.98 4.18 -17.54
CA ASP A 53 2.93 5.19 -18.59
C ASP A 53 4.26 5.93 -18.77
N LEU A 54 5.14 5.98 -17.76
CA LEU A 54 6.45 6.64 -17.88
C LEU A 54 7.47 5.85 -18.70
N PHE A 55 7.25 4.55 -18.90
CA PHE A 55 8.25 3.66 -19.51
C PHE A 55 7.66 2.84 -20.67
N PRO A 56 8.46 2.60 -21.73
CA PRO A 56 8.03 1.75 -22.83
C PRO A 56 7.82 0.30 -22.39
N GLU A 57 6.97 -0.42 -23.12
CA GLU A 57 6.56 -1.81 -22.81
C GLU A 57 7.75 -2.75 -22.55
N SER A 58 8.86 -2.60 -23.30
CA SER A 58 10.07 -3.42 -23.16
C SER A 58 10.78 -3.28 -21.82
N LYS A 59 10.59 -2.15 -21.11
CA LYS A 59 11.19 -1.90 -19.78
C LYS A 59 10.16 -1.94 -18.65
N ARG A 60 8.85 -1.86 -18.97
CA ARG A 60 7.74 -1.74 -18.01
C ARG A 60 7.77 -2.85 -16.95
N GLY A 61 8.01 -4.10 -17.35
CA GLY A 61 8.10 -5.23 -16.42
C GLY A 61 9.22 -5.08 -15.37
N ARG A 62 10.41 -4.64 -15.78
CA ARG A 62 11.55 -4.42 -14.86
C ARG A 62 11.27 -3.28 -13.90
N VAL A 63 10.71 -2.17 -14.38
CA VAL A 63 10.41 -1.00 -13.54
C VAL A 63 9.31 -1.33 -12.54
N LEU A 64 8.25 -2.02 -12.96
CA LEU A 64 7.22 -2.50 -12.04
C LEU A 64 7.76 -3.52 -11.03
N GLY A 65 8.70 -4.37 -11.43
CA GLY A 65 9.42 -5.25 -10.50
C GLY A 65 10.13 -4.47 -9.40
N VAL A 66 10.89 -3.42 -9.76
CA VAL A 66 11.54 -2.52 -8.78
C VAL A 66 10.51 -1.80 -7.91
N PHE A 67 9.41 -1.34 -8.49
CA PHE A 67 8.31 -0.71 -7.75
C PHE A 67 7.71 -1.66 -6.70
N TYR A 68 7.42 -2.91 -7.07
CA TYR A 68 6.83 -3.89 -6.14
C TYR A 68 7.84 -4.47 -5.14
N LEU A 69 9.16 -4.40 -5.39
CA LEU A 69 10.19 -4.72 -4.40
C LEU A 69 10.11 -3.82 -3.15
N ALA A 70 9.49 -2.64 -3.25
CA ALA A 70 9.27 -1.79 -2.09
C ALA A 70 8.44 -2.46 -0.99
N ILE A 71 7.53 -3.39 -1.33
CA ILE A 71 6.68 -4.09 -0.36
C ILE A 71 7.50 -5.02 0.55
N PRO A 72 8.25 -6.03 0.05
CA PRO A 72 9.04 -6.90 0.91
C PRO A 72 10.19 -6.15 1.61
N VAL A 73 10.81 -5.16 0.97
CA VAL A 73 11.83 -4.32 1.61
C VAL A 73 11.22 -3.50 2.75
N GLY A 74 10.02 -2.94 2.54
CA GLY A 74 9.26 -2.23 3.56
C GLY A 74 8.94 -3.11 4.77
N PHE A 75 8.52 -4.36 4.56
CA PHE A 75 8.34 -5.31 5.67
C PHE A 75 9.65 -5.63 6.39
N ALA A 76 10.71 -5.94 5.63
CA ALA A 76 12.02 -6.33 6.19
C ALA A 76 12.64 -5.23 7.05
N LEU A 77 12.45 -3.96 6.68
CA LEU A 77 12.91 -2.81 7.46
C LEU A 77 11.92 -2.39 8.54
N GLY A 78 10.62 -2.48 8.24
CA GLY A 78 9.54 -2.00 9.11
C GLY A 78 9.43 -2.78 10.41
N TYR A 79 9.55 -4.12 10.39
CA TYR A 79 9.45 -4.92 11.60
C TYR A 79 10.59 -4.63 12.61
N PRO A 80 11.89 -4.66 12.22
CA PRO A 80 12.96 -4.35 13.16
C PRO A 80 12.93 -2.91 13.66
N ILE A 81 12.70 -1.93 12.77
CA ILE A 81 12.64 -0.51 13.15
C ILE A 81 11.44 -0.29 14.10
N GLY A 82 10.25 -0.78 13.72
CA GLY A 82 9.05 -0.67 14.54
C GLY A 82 9.19 -1.36 15.90
N GLY A 83 9.82 -2.55 15.92
CA GLY A 83 10.13 -3.29 17.14
C GLY A 83 11.07 -2.51 18.05
N PHE A 84 12.21 -2.05 17.53
CA PHE A 84 13.20 -1.27 18.30
C PHE A 84 12.60 0.02 18.88
N PHE A 85 11.91 0.82 18.06
CA PHE A 85 11.32 2.06 18.55
C PHE A 85 10.13 1.80 19.49
N GLY A 86 9.34 0.76 19.22
CA GLY A 86 8.22 0.35 20.06
C GLY A 86 8.64 -0.11 21.45
N THR A 87 9.76 -0.82 21.58
CA THR A 87 10.27 -1.31 22.87
C THR A 87 10.98 -0.21 23.67
N HIS A 88 11.77 0.65 23.02
CA HIS A 88 12.58 1.67 23.71
C HIS A 88 11.85 2.99 23.96
N PHE A 89 10.95 3.40 23.06
CA PHE A 89 10.27 4.70 23.10
C PHE A 89 8.74 4.57 23.19
N GLY A 90 8.24 3.34 23.36
CA GLY A 90 6.83 3.01 23.46
C GLY A 90 6.14 2.85 22.10
N TRP A 91 4.96 2.25 22.12
CA TRP A 91 4.19 1.86 20.92
C TRP A 91 3.82 3.01 19.97
N ARG A 92 3.89 4.26 20.44
CA ARG A 92 3.58 5.47 19.65
C ARG A 92 4.71 5.88 18.73
N ALA A 93 5.96 5.64 19.11
CA ALA A 93 7.14 6.12 18.39
C ALA A 93 7.24 5.61 16.94
N PRO A 94 6.94 4.33 16.63
CA PRO A 94 6.96 3.84 15.24
C PRO A 94 6.07 4.64 14.29
N PHE A 95 4.90 5.11 14.74
CA PHE A 95 3.97 5.89 13.91
C PHE A 95 4.51 7.28 13.56
N LEU A 96 5.25 7.90 14.49
CA LEU A 96 5.88 9.21 14.25
C LEU A 96 6.95 9.13 13.16
N ILE A 97 7.72 8.05 13.14
CA ILE A 97 8.80 7.86 12.16
C ILE A 97 8.23 7.37 10.82
N ALA A 98 7.27 6.45 10.84
CA ALA A 98 6.66 5.88 9.64
C ALA A 98 5.87 6.91 8.80
N GLY A 99 5.36 7.98 9.41
CA GLY A 99 4.65 9.04 8.68
C GLY A 99 5.58 9.90 7.80
N LEU A 100 6.84 10.08 8.17
CA LEU A 100 7.77 11.02 7.51
C LEU A 100 8.06 10.67 6.04
N PRO A 101 8.38 9.42 5.66
CA PRO A 101 8.68 9.08 4.27
C PRO A 101 7.54 9.40 3.29
N GLY A 102 6.28 9.31 3.71
CA GLY A 102 5.16 9.63 2.83
C GLY A 102 5.00 11.14 2.56
N PHE A 103 5.44 12.01 3.47
CA PHE A 103 5.54 13.45 3.17
C PHE A 103 6.64 13.72 2.14
N ILE A 104 7.79 13.07 2.27
CA ILE A 104 8.87 13.16 1.27
C ILE A 104 8.34 12.71 -0.09
N LEU A 105 7.64 11.58 -0.15
CA LEU A 105 7.00 11.09 -1.36
C LEU A 105 6.00 12.10 -1.95
N ALA A 106 5.13 12.67 -1.11
CA ALA A 106 4.15 13.67 -1.53
C ALA A 106 4.84 14.89 -2.17
N THR A 107 5.91 15.39 -1.53
CA THR A 107 6.70 16.52 -2.03
C THR A 107 7.42 16.17 -3.33
N VAL A 108 8.10 15.03 -3.40
CA VAL A 108 8.81 14.58 -4.61
C VAL A 108 7.84 14.45 -5.78
N MET A 109 6.64 13.90 -5.55
CA MET A 109 5.63 13.73 -6.59
C MET A 109 5.17 15.05 -7.22
N LEU A 110 5.26 16.19 -6.54
CA LEU A 110 4.92 17.49 -7.14
C LEU A 110 5.88 17.88 -8.28
N PHE A 111 7.11 17.38 -8.26
CA PHE A 111 8.14 17.65 -9.26
C PHE A 111 8.17 16.63 -10.41
N VAL A 112 7.45 15.51 -10.27
CA VAL A 112 7.39 14.50 -11.33
C VAL A 112 6.46 14.99 -12.45
N PRO A 113 6.88 14.92 -13.74
CA PRO A 113 6.00 15.26 -14.84
C PRO A 113 4.84 14.26 -14.95
N GLU A 114 3.65 14.76 -15.27
CA GLU A 114 2.49 13.88 -15.53
C GLU A 114 2.66 13.23 -16.91
N PRO A 115 2.74 11.90 -17.01
CA PRO A 115 2.81 11.22 -18.30
C PRO A 115 1.44 11.23 -18.99
N GLU A 116 1.47 11.35 -20.32
CA GLU A 116 0.30 11.08 -21.15
C GLU A 116 -0.15 9.63 -20.97
N ARG A 117 -1.46 9.44 -20.82
CA ARG A 117 -2.04 8.12 -20.55
C ARG A 117 -1.87 7.22 -21.75
N GLY A 118 -1.31 6.03 -21.55
CA GLY A 118 -1.13 5.07 -22.62
C GLY A 118 -0.18 5.55 -23.72
N GLN A 119 0.73 6.50 -23.46
CA GLN A 119 1.63 7.05 -24.48
C GLN A 119 2.51 6.00 -25.18
N PHE A 120 2.66 4.83 -24.56
CA PHE A 120 3.40 3.68 -25.11
C PHE A 120 2.51 2.47 -25.43
N ASP A 121 1.17 2.62 -25.36
CA ASP A 121 0.25 1.52 -25.65
C ASP A 121 -0.01 1.43 -27.16
N THR A 122 0.19 0.22 -27.71
CA THR A 122 0.10 -0.04 -29.15
C THR A 122 -1.25 -0.61 -29.59
N ARG A 123 -2.10 -1.00 -28.62
CA ARG A 123 -3.38 -1.65 -28.87
C ARG A 123 -4.50 -0.60 -28.90
N PRO A 124 -5.44 -0.70 -29.86
CA PRO A 124 -6.57 0.22 -29.92
C PRO A 124 -7.49 0.05 -28.70
N GLU A 125 -7.98 1.17 -28.16
CA GLU A 125 -9.00 1.15 -27.13
C GLU A 125 -10.30 0.57 -27.71
N THR A 126 -10.86 -0.44 -27.04
CA THR A 126 -12.19 -0.98 -27.39
C THR A 126 -13.20 -0.64 -26.29
N PRO A 127 -14.47 -0.33 -26.63
CA PRO A 127 -15.51 0.01 -25.64
C PRO A 127 -15.74 -1.07 -24.57
N GLU A 128 -15.51 -2.33 -24.92
CA GLU A 128 -15.64 -3.46 -23.99
C GLU A 128 -14.48 -3.55 -22.99
N ARG A 129 -13.28 -3.07 -23.35
CA ARG A 129 -12.12 -3.04 -22.44
C ARG A 129 -12.17 -1.88 -21.45
N SER A 130 -12.86 -0.79 -21.80
CA SER A 130 -12.98 0.41 -20.96
C SER A 130 -14.26 0.46 -20.13
N SER A 131 -15.24 -0.41 -20.39
CA SER A 131 -16.49 -0.44 -19.65
C SER A 131 -16.44 -1.33 -18.40
N ILE A 132 -16.91 -0.81 -17.27
CA ILE A 132 -17.12 -1.57 -16.02
C ILE A 132 -17.97 -2.82 -16.28
N ARG A 133 -18.97 -2.72 -17.17
CA ARG A 133 -19.84 -3.85 -17.53
C ARG A 133 -19.11 -4.93 -18.34
N GLY A 134 -18.09 -4.55 -19.10
CA GLY A 134 -17.23 -5.50 -19.83
C GLY A 134 -16.31 -6.27 -18.87
N LEU A 135 -15.74 -5.56 -17.89
CA LEU A 135 -14.92 -6.17 -16.83
C LEU A 135 -15.71 -7.19 -16.00
N THR A 136 -16.94 -6.86 -15.57
CA THR A 136 -17.78 -7.78 -14.78
C THR A 136 -18.30 -8.99 -15.57
N ARG A 137 -18.16 -9.00 -16.90
CA ARG A 137 -18.51 -10.15 -17.74
C ARG A 137 -17.32 -11.01 -18.13
N ASN A 138 -16.09 -10.57 -17.84
CA ASN A 138 -14.88 -11.30 -18.18
C ASN A 138 -14.55 -12.31 -17.06
N PRO A 139 -14.72 -13.63 -17.30
CA PRO A 139 -14.49 -14.64 -16.27
C PRO A 139 -13.03 -14.67 -15.82
N ALA A 140 -12.07 -14.45 -16.71
CA ALA A 140 -10.65 -14.43 -16.35
C ALA A 140 -10.33 -13.26 -15.40
N PHE A 141 -10.92 -12.09 -15.65
CA PHE A 141 -10.78 -10.93 -14.76
C PHE A 141 -11.40 -11.21 -13.37
N LEU A 142 -12.61 -11.78 -13.34
CA LEU A 142 -13.29 -12.10 -12.08
C LEU A 142 -12.55 -13.15 -11.28
N THR A 143 -12.11 -14.25 -11.90
CA THR A 143 -11.37 -15.31 -11.22
C THR A 143 -10.04 -14.81 -10.68
N ALA A 144 -9.30 -14.01 -11.45
CA ALA A 144 -8.04 -13.42 -10.99
C ALA A 144 -8.25 -12.45 -9.82
N THR A 145 -9.26 -11.59 -9.90
CA THR A 145 -9.57 -10.61 -8.85
C THR A 145 -10.04 -11.28 -7.58
N LEU A 146 -10.97 -12.24 -7.68
CA LEU A 146 -11.47 -12.99 -6.53
C LEU A 146 -10.37 -13.85 -5.90
N GLY A 147 -9.54 -14.51 -6.72
CA GLY A 147 -8.39 -15.27 -6.24
C GLY A 147 -7.41 -14.40 -5.44
N MET A 148 -7.09 -13.20 -5.95
CA MET A 148 -6.24 -12.24 -5.23
C MET A 148 -6.91 -11.75 -3.93
N ALA A 149 -8.22 -11.49 -3.93
CA ALA A 149 -8.96 -11.10 -2.74
C ALA A 149 -8.95 -12.20 -1.66
N MET A 150 -9.16 -13.46 -2.06
CA MET A 150 -9.10 -14.61 -1.15
C MET A 150 -7.70 -14.82 -0.59
N MET A 151 -6.67 -14.69 -1.43
CA MET A 151 -5.27 -14.81 -1.03
C MET A 151 -4.89 -13.72 -0.02
N THR A 152 -5.24 -12.46 -0.28
CA THR A 152 -4.94 -11.34 0.62
C THR A 152 -5.73 -11.43 1.93
N PHE A 153 -6.97 -11.91 1.90
CA PHE A 153 -7.75 -12.22 3.10
C PHE A 153 -7.05 -13.27 3.97
N ALA A 154 -6.63 -14.39 3.39
CA ALA A 154 -5.91 -15.45 4.11
C ALA A 154 -4.57 -14.95 4.67
N GLN A 155 -3.81 -14.20 3.86
CA GLN A 155 -2.54 -13.61 4.29
C GLN A 155 -2.73 -12.62 5.46
N GLY A 156 -3.74 -11.76 5.40
CA GLY A 156 -4.04 -10.80 6.47
C GLY A 156 -4.44 -11.49 7.77
N GLY A 157 -5.26 -12.55 7.69
CA GLY A 157 -5.61 -13.38 8.84
C GLY A 157 -4.39 -14.04 9.48
N LEU A 158 -3.51 -14.64 8.68
CA LEU A 158 -2.27 -15.24 9.18
C LEU A 158 -1.37 -14.18 9.83
N LEU A 159 -1.15 -13.04 9.19
CA LEU A 159 -0.25 -12.00 9.70
C LEU A 159 -0.67 -11.51 11.10
N VAL A 160 -1.98 -11.34 11.33
CA VAL A 160 -2.50 -10.86 12.63
C VAL A 160 -2.48 -11.95 13.70
N TRP A 161 -2.89 -13.17 13.36
CA TRP A 161 -3.13 -14.22 14.35
C TRP A 161 -1.93 -15.13 14.61
N MET A 162 -0.96 -15.20 13.70
CA MET A 162 0.21 -16.07 13.84
C MET A 162 1.02 -15.80 15.12
N PRO A 163 1.36 -14.55 15.50
CA PRO A 163 2.10 -14.30 16.74
C PRO A 163 1.33 -14.76 17.98
N THR A 164 0.00 -14.52 18.00
CA THR A 164 -0.88 -14.93 19.10
C THR A 164 -0.99 -16.46 19.18
N PHE A 165 -1.11 -17.13 18.04
CA PHE A 165 -1.13 -18.60 17.93
C PHE A 165 0.16 -19.20 18.50
N LEU A 166 1.32 -18.70 18.06
CA LEU A 166 2.64 -19.19 18.50
C LEU A 166 2.85 -18.95 20.00
N SER A 167 2.45 -17.77 20.51
CA SER A 167 2.59 -17.47 21.93
C SER A 167 1.65 -18.29 22.81
N ARG A 168 0.35 -18.34 22.49
CA ARG A 168 -0.66 -18.97 23.37
C ARG A 168 -0.71 -20.49 23.27
N MET A 169 -0.54 -21.06 22.07
CA MET A 169 -0.68 -22.51 21.88
C MET A 169 0.66 -23.25 21.78
N ARG A 170 1.73 -22.59 21.34
CA ARG A 170 3.06 -23.21 21.21
C ARG A 170 4.04 -22.79 22.29
N GLY A 171 3.69 -21.82 23.14
CA GLY A 171 4.54 -21.37 24.25
C GLY A 171 5.79 -20.59 23.82
N TYR A 172 5.87 -20.14 22.57
CA TYR A 172 6.99 -19.31 22.12
C TYR A 172 6.90 -17.90 22.73
N SER A 173 8.02 -17.40 23.25
CA SER A 173 8.09 -16.01 23.73
C SER A 173 8.00 -15.03 22.56
N LEU A 174 7.33 -13.89 22.74
CA LEU A 174 7.17 -12.83 21.71
C LEU A 174 8.49 -12.24 21.19
N GLN A 175 9.63 -12.51 21.82
CA GLN A 175 10.97 -12.18 21.29
C GLN A 175 11.47 -13.14 20.20
N HIS A 176 10.89 -14.34 20.11
CA HIS A 176 11.29 -15.41 19.18
C HIS A 176 10.18 -15.76 18.16
N ALA A 177 9.04 -15.07 18.19
CA ALA A 177 7.88 -15.27 17.33
C ALA A 177 7.72 -14.09 16.37
#